data_AF-A0A7W3JV91-F1
#
_entry.id   AF-A0A7W3JV91-F1
#
_cell.length_a   1.000
_cell.length_b   1.000
_cell.length_c   1.000
_cell.angle_alpha   90.00
_cell.angle_beta   90.00
_cell.angle_gamma   90.00
#
_symmetry.space_group_name_H-M   'P 1'
#
loop_
_entity.id
_entity.type
_entity.pdbx_description
1 polymer ?
#
loop_
_entity_poly.entity_id
_entity_poly.type
_entity_poly.pdbx_seq_one_letter_code
_entity_poly.pdbx_strand_id
1 'polypeptide(L)'
;MNAVVTLTPAPVLDRTYLAESLIAGKVNRAYEVHEYMSGKGLNVARTLHLAKRPVSAVLPIGMQDQYLLFTTPFPQIMRIMPVQGRVRVNTTVVERGGRTTNINQQAIPFSAEDWRNVVELTLEQVSDMNADWLVVSGMHPKMTDTGLPIDLTELFTRARNLGARVGLDTSGPELKHWARSGFANLIKPNADELASLVGRPLTTLGDAIEAGRELISGGLEIALVSLGPDGAVAITADDVVWASAVAPSIVNTTGAGDAFLAGFLSQVISPEASTKANEQGTLPELDIRTALTTAASWGALAVSLPTTLINSFDRAPVAQLREVDESHLLSETAIVRY
;
A
#
# COMPACT_ATOMS: atom_id res chain seq x y z
N MET A 1 -3.09 -14.53 -16.77
CA MET A 1 -1.68 -14.18 -16.51
C MET A 1 -1.65 -13.72 -15.09
N ASN A 2 -0.68 -14.13 -14.27
CA ASN A 2 -0.67 -13.67 -12.89
C ASN A 2 -0.39 -12.16 -12.82
N ALA A 3 -1.38 -11.37 -12.43
CA ALA A 3 -1.31 -9.91 -12.49
C ALA A 3 -1.93 -9.26 -11.26
N VAL A 4 -1.53 -8.01 -11.02
CA VAL A 4 -2.11 -7.15 -9.98
C VAL A 4 -2.80 -5.96 -10.63
N VAL A 5 -4.02 -5.67 -10.21
CA VAL A 5 -4.64 -4.36 -10.43
C VAL A 5 -4.61 -3.59 -9.12
N THR A 6 -4.02 -2.40 -9.12
CA THR A 6 -4.07 -1.51 -7.96
C THR A 6 -5.08 -0.40 -8.21
N LEU A 7 -5.93 -0.08 -7.25
CA LEU A 7 -6.72 1.14 -7.22
C LEU A 7 -6.16 2.05 -6.13
N THR A 8 -5.83 3.29 -6.49
CA THR A 8 -5.57 4.36 -5.51
C THR A 8 -6.76 5.31 -5.51
N PRO A 9 -7.71 5.22 -4.56
CA PRO A 9 -8.92 6.03 -4.62
C PRO A 9 -8.66 7.54 -4.53
N ALA A 10 -7.70 7.95 -3.71
CA ALA A 10 -7.26 9.34 -3.58
C ALA A 10 -5.77 9.48 -3.97
N PRO A 11 -5.43 9.46 -5.27
CA PRO A 11 -4.06 9.72 -5.70
C PRO A 11 -3.65 11.13 -5.31
N VAL A 12 -2.35 11.37 -5.28
CA VAL A 12 -1.78 12.60 -4.76
C VAL A 12 -0.66 13.08 -5.66
N LEU A 13 -0.51 14.38 -5.74
CA LEU A 13 0.66 15.02 -6.30
C LEU A 13 1.63 15.29 -5.15
N ASP A 14 2.73 14.55 -5.10
CA ASP A 14 3.79 14.83 -4.12
C ASP A 14 4.65 15.96 -4.66
N ARG A 15 4.69 17.07 -3.91
CA ARG A 15 5.49 18.25 -4.23
C ARG A 15 6.52 18.48 -3.14
N THR A 16 7.79 18.38 -3.48
CA THR A 16 8.89 18.59 -2.55
C THR A 16 9.62 19.88 -2.89
N TYR A 17 9.64 20.83 -1.95
CA TYR A 17 10.43 22.05 -2.03
C TYR A 17 11.73 21.87 -1.26
N LEU A 18 12.87 22.04 -1.94
CA LEU A 18 14.16 22.13 -1.28
C LEU A 18 14.46 23.60 -0.98
N ALA A 19 14.63 23.94 0.29
CA ALA A 19 14.84 25.30 0.76
C ALA A 19 16.04 25.38 1.72
N GLU A 20 16.61 26.58 1.87
CA GLU A 20 17.66 26.82 2.87
C GLU A 20 17.11 26.61 4.29
N SER A 21 15.97 27.25 4.57
CA SER A 21 15.24 27.15 5.84
C SER A 21 13.77 27.49 5.64
N LEU A 22 12.88 26.97 6.48
CA LEU A 22 11.47 27.35 6.55
C LEU A 22 11.22 28.25 7.76
N ILE A 23 10.98 29.54 7.51
CA ILE A 23 10.71 30.54 8.55
C ILE A 23 9.23 30.92 8.52
N ALA A 24 8.52 30.57 9.60
CA ALA A 24 7.11 30.90 9.76
C ALA A 24 6.87 32.42 9.71
N GLY A 25 5.81 32.84 9.02
CA GLY A 25 5.45 34.25 8.85
C GLY A 25 6.35 35.06 7.91
N LYS A 26 7.27 34.41 7.18
CA LYS A 26 8.17 35.05 6.19
C LYS A 26 7.94 34.49 4.79
N VAL A 27 8.46 35.22 3.79
CA VAL A 27 8.56 34.71 2.42
C VAL A 27 9.72 33.72 2.38
N ASN A 28 9.42 32.48 2.03
CA ASN A 28 10.40 31.41 1.85
C ASN A 28 10.58 31.15 0.35
N ARG A 29 11.82 30.89 -0.07
CA ARG A 29 12.15 30.59 -1.47
C ARG A 29 12.83 29.23 -1.53
N ALA A 30 12.27 28.35 -2.35
CA ALA A 30 12.91 27.08 -2.69
C ALA A 30 13.93 27.32 -3.81
N TYR A 31 15.06 26.63 -3.74
CA TYR A 31 16.04 26.61 -4.83
C TYR A 31 15.75 25.48 -5.82
N GLU A 32 14.97 24.48 -5.42
CA GLU A 32 14.57 23.35 -6.26
C GLU A 32 13.18 22.85 -5.86
N VAL A 33 12.42 22.38 -6.86
CA VAL A 33 11.08 21.82 -6.68
C VAL A 33 10.97 20.53 -7.48
N HIS A 34 10.59 19.46 -6.80
CA HIS A 34 10.24 18.19 -7.44
C HIS A 34 8.74 17.95 -7.33
N GLU A 35 8.16 17.43 -8.40
CA GLU A 35 6.74 17.14 -8.47
C GLU A 35 6.50 15.87 -9.27
N TYR A 36 5.74 14.94 -8.69
CA TYR A 36 5.33 13.72 -9.38
C TYR A 36 4.03 13.18 -8.80
N MET A 37 3.26 12.48 -9.63
CA MET A 37 2.10 11.74 -9.16
C MET A 37 2.53 10.58 -8.28
N SER A 38 1.84 10.41 -7.18
CA SER A 38 2.11 9.45 -6.12
C SER A 38 0.78 8.97 -5.52
N GLY A 39 0.89 8.14 -4.50
CA GLY A 39 -0.22 7.44 -3.86
C GLY A 39 0.16 6.00 -3.65
N LYS A 40 -0.29 5.44 -2.52
CA LYS A 40 0.19 4.13 -2.07
C LYS A 40 0.02 3.03 -3.13
N GLY A 41 -1.17 2.91 -3.73
CA GLY A 41 -1.41 1.93 -4.80
C GLY A 41 -0.55 2.16 -6.05
N LEU A 42 -0.33 3.40 -6.46
CA LEU A 42 0.57 3.73 -7.57
C LEU A 42 2.03 3.35 -7.25
N ASN A 43 2.50 3.57 -6.02
CA ASN A 43 3.84 3.19 -5.59
C ASN A 43 4.02 1.66 -5.55
N VAL A 44 3.00 0.93 -5.10
CA VAL A 44 2.95 -0.54 -5.19
C VAL A 44 3.07 -0.97 -6.66
N ALA A 45 2.26 -0.38 -7.55
CA ALA A 45 2.26 -0.74 -8.96
C ALA A 45 3.59 -0.45 -9.65
N ARG A 46 4.22 0.70 -9.37
CA ARG A 46 5.55 1.02 -9.91
C ARG A 46 6.61 0.03 -9.46
N THR A 47 6.58 -0.37 -8.20
CA THR A 47 7.53 -1.33 -7.66
C THR A 47 7.34 -2.71 -8.30
N LEU A 48 6.10 -3.16 -8.49
CA LEU A 48 5.79 -4.39 -9.23
C LEU A 48 6.23 -4.32 -10.70
N HIS A 49 6.00 -3.18 -11.36
CA HIS A 49 6.44 -2.95 -12.73
C HIS A 49 7.97 -3.01 -12.87
N LEU A 50 8.69 -2.38 -11.93
CA LEU A 50 10.15 -2.47 -11.86
C LEU A 50 10.62 -3.92 -11.73
N ALA A 51 9.92 -4.70 -10.90
CA ALA A 51 10.15 -6.13 -10.70
C ALA A 51 9.65 -7.01 -11.86
N LYS A 52 9.27 -6.40 -13.00
CA LYS A 52 8.80 -7.08 -14.21
C LYS A 52 7.58 -7.96 -13.98
N ARG A 53 6.74 -7.59 -13.02
CA ARG A 53 5.45 -8.26 -12.76
C ARG A 53 4.32 -7.54 -13.52
N PRO A 54 3.37 -8.29 -14.12
CA PRO A 54 2.23 -7.68 -14.79
C PRO A 54 1.37 -6.87 -13.81
N VAL A 55 1.16 -5.58 -14.11
CA VAL A 55 0.42 -4.69 -13.22
C VAL A 55 -0.28 -3.55 -13.96
N SER A 56 -1.44 -3.14 -13.47
CA SER A 56 -2.17 -1.94 -13.89
C SER A 56 -2.57 -1.10 -12.68
N ALA A 57 -2.44 0.22 -12.80
CA ALA A 57 -2.71 1.19 -11.73
C ALA A 57 -3.88 2.10 -12.11
N VAL A 58 -5.04 1.88 -11.51
CA VAL A 58 -6.24 2.69 -11.69
C VAL A 58 -6.20 3.89 -10.75
N LEU A 59 -6.33 5.08 -11.33
CA LEU A 59 -6.19 6.35 -10.64
C LEU A 59 -7.30 7.32 -11.06
N PRO A 60 -8.17 7.73 -10.13
CA PRO A 60 -9.10 8.84 -10.35
C PRO A 60 -8.33 10.17 -10.33
N ILE A 61 -8.24 10.87 -11.47
CA ILE A 61 -7.47 12.12 -11.59
C ILE A 61 -8.38 13.25 -12.03
N GLY A 62 -8.23 14.41 -11.42
CA GLY A 62 -8.89 15.63 -11.86
C GLY A 62 -8.63 15.92 -13.34
N MET A 63 -9.67 16.20 -14.14
CA MET A 63 -9.55 16.50 -15.58
C MET A 63 -8.45 17.54 -15.91
N GLN A 64 -8.23 18.49 -15.01
CA GLN A 64 -7.28 19.59 -15.20
C GLN A 64 -5.81 19.20 -14.91
N ASP A 65 -5.57 18.01 -14.36
CA ASP A 65 -4.26 17.51 -13.94
C ASP A 65 -3.77 16.32 -14.79
N GLN A 66 -4.44 16.03 -15.91
CA GLN A 66 -4.03 14.94 -16.82
C GLN A 66 -2.63 15.14 -17.40
N TYR A 67 -2.13 16.38 -17.46
CA TYR A 67 -0.77 16.68 -17.91
C TYR A 67 0.30 15.99 -17.04
N LEU A 68 -0.02 15.63 -15.79
CA LEU A 68 0.88 14.91 -14.89
C LEU A 68 1.27 13.52 -15.42
N LEU A 69 0.50 12.95 -16.33
CA LEU A 69 0.85 11.70 -17.02
C LEU A 69 2.15 11.82 -17.82
N PHE A 70 2.45 13.00 -18.36
CA PHE A 70 3.64 13.20 -19.19
C PHE A 70 4.90 13.49 -18.37
N THR A 71 4.74 13.72 -17.06
CA THR A 71 5.84 14.15 -16.17
C THR A 71 6.11 13.15 -15.05
N THR A 72 5.34 12.07 -14.97
CA THR A 72 5.46 11.07 -13.91
C THR A 72 6.11 9.77 -14.42
N PRO A 73 6.87 9.05 -13.58
CA PRO A 73 7.47 7.78 -13.98
C PRO A 73 6.43 6.69 -14.29
N PHE A 74 6.73 5.91 -15.33
CA PHE A 74 5.98 4.74 -15.79
C PHE A 74 4.51 5.02 -16.16
N PRO A 75 4.20 6.02 -17.02
CA PRO A 75 2.81 6.33 -17.36
C PRO A 75 2.07 5.18 -18.05
N GLN A 76 2.79 4.23 -18.67
CA GLN A 76 2.20 3.08 -19.35
C GLN A 76 1.41 2.11 -18.45
N ILE A 77 1.72 2.05 -17.15
CA ILE A 77 0.97 1.20 -16.22
C ILE A 77 -0.28 1.89 -15.68
N MET A 78 -0.45 3.18 -15.92
CA MET A 78 -1.54 3.97 -15.35
C MET A 78 -2.80 3.85 -16.21
N ARG A 79 -3.96 3.79 -15.55
CA ARG A 79 -5.30 3.79 -16.13
C ARG A 79 -6.09 4.89 -15.46
N ILE A 80 -6.27 5.99 -16.18
CA ILE A 80 -6.85 7.19 -15.59
C ILE A 80 -8.35 7.18 -15.75
N MET A 81 -9.04 7.34 -14.62
CA MET A 81 -10.44 7.73 -14.61
C MET A 81 -10.53 9.22 -14.36
N PRO A 82 -10.91 10.04 -15.34
CA PRO A 82 -11.05 11.46 -15.09
C PRO A 82 -12.24 11.74 -14.16
N VAL A 83 -12.01 12.55 -13.14
CA VAL A 83 -13.03 12.98 -12.16
C VAL A 83 -13.07 14.51 -12.07
N GLN A 84 -14.11 15.05 -11.44
CA GLN A 84 -14.22 16.49 -11.17
C GLN A 84 -13.19 16.96 -10.12
N GLY A 85 -12.69 18.19 -10.28
CA GLY A 85 -11.76 18.82 -9.35
C GLY A 85 -10.28 18.66 -9.70
N ARG A 86 -9.40 18.96 -8.72
CA ARG A 86 -7.93 18.91 -8.82
C ARG A 86 -7.36 17.87 -7.86
N VAL A 87 -6.41 17.06 -8.33
CA VAL A 87 -5.71 16.08 -7.49
C VAL A 87 -5.13 16.79 -6.26
N ARG A 88 -5.30 16.18 -5.08
CA ARG A 88 -4.77 16.73 -3.83
C ARG A 88 -3.25 16.80 -3.91
N VAL A 89 -2.66 17.80 -3.28
CA VAL A 89 -1.21 18.01 -3.22
C VAL A 89 -0.72 17.74 -1.80
N ASN A 90 0.27 16.86 -1.67
CA ASN A 90 1.08 16.75 -0.46
C ASN A 90 2.34 17.58 -0.67
N THR A 91 2.54 18.59 0.17
CA THR A 91 3.72 19.46 0.09
C THR A 91 4.70 19.11 1.20
N THR A 92 5.92 18.72 0.81
CA THR A 92 7.04 18.54 1.72
C THR A 92 8.02 19.69 1.53
N VAL A 93 8.41 20.38 2.60
CA VAL A 93 9.54 21.32 2.58
C VAL A 93 10.71 20.65 3.27
N VAL A 94 11.82 20.48 2.56
CA VAL A 94 13.07 19.91 3.08
C VAL A 94 14.09 21.02 3.21
N GLU A 95 14.60 21.22 4.42
CA GLU A 95 15.65 22.19 4.72
C GLU A 95 17.04 21.56 4.59
N ARG A 96 18.10 22.35 4.36
CA ARG A 96 19.48 21.81 4.22
C ARG A 96 19.95 20.95 5.41
N GLY A 97 19.37 21.17 6.60
CA GLY A 97 19.63 20.36 7.80
C GLY A 97 18.87 19.03 7.86
N GLY A 98 18.15 18.65 6.80
CA GLY A 98 17.34 17.42 6.75
C GLY A 98 16.00 17.51 7.46
N ARG A 99 15.70 18.63 8.14
CA ARG A 99 14.40 18.86 8.76
C ARG A 99 13.32 18.99 7.68
N THR A 100 12.21 18.29 7.87
CA THR A 100 11.08 18.27 6.94
C THR A 100 9.82 18.86 7.57
N THR A 101 9.06 19.66 6.81
CA THR A 101 7.71 20.09 7.16
C THR A 101 6.71 19.59 6.11
N ASN A 102 5.61 18.97 6.54
CA ASN A 102 4.60 18.40 5.66
C ASN A 102 3.28 19.17 5.75
N ILE A 103 2.70 19.52 4.61
CA ILE A 103 1.39 20.17 4.47
C ILE A 103 0.58 19.35 3.46
N ASN A 104 -0.41 18.60 3.96
CA ASN A 104 -1.17 17.64 3.16
C ASN A 104 -2.60 18.14 2.90
N GLN A 105 -3.02 18.12 1.64
CA GLN A 105 -4.39 18.42 1.26
C GLN A 105 -5.32 17.21 1.45
N GLN A 106 -6.57 17.49 1.79
CA GLN A 106 -7.64 16.48 1.83
C GLN A 106 -7.97 15.98 0.43
N ALA A 107 -8.46 14.74 0.33
CA ALA A 107 -8.98 14.20 -0.91
C ALA A 107 -10.23 14.95 -1.36
N ILE A 108 -10.38 15.10 -2.68
CA ILE A 108 -11.62 15.62 -3.27
C ILE A 108 -12.73 14.60 -3.01
N PRO A 109 -13.94 15.02 -2.63
CA PRO A 109 -15.07 14.11 -2.58
C PRO A 109 -15.51 13.67 -3.99
N PHE A 110 -16.11 12.49 -4.08
CA PHE A 110 -16.64 11.94 -5.34
C PHE A 110 -18.16 12.06 -5.43
N SER A 111 -18.64 12.33 -6.64
CA SER A 111 -20.04 12.08 -6.98
C SER A 111 -20.30 10.58 -7.09
N ALA A 112 -21.57 10.16 -6.98
CA ALA A 112 -21.96 8.77 -7.21
C ALA A 112 -21.57 8.28 -8.62
N GLU A 113 -21.63 9.18 -9.62
CA GLU A 113 -21.25 8.87 -11.00
C GLU A 113 -19.74 8.68 -11.14
N ASP A 114 -18.92 9.57 -10.57
CA ASP A 114 -17.46 9.45 -10.60
C ASP A 114 -17.03 8.12 -9.96
N TRP A 115 -17.56 7.80 -8.77
CA TRP A 115 -17.22 6.55 -8.09
C TRP A 115 -17.62 5.32 -8.89
N ARG A 116 -18.83 5.31 -9.46
CA ARG A 116 -19.29 4.20 -10.33
C ARG A 116 -18.34 4.01 -11.52
N ASN A 117 -17.90 5.09 -12.17
CA ASN A 117 -16.97 5.01 -13.29
C ASN A 117 -15.59 4.47 -12.85
N VAL A 118 -15.11 4.85 -11.67
CA VAL A 118 -13.88 4.29 -11.08
C VAL A 118 -14.03 2.78 -10.83
N VAL A 119 -15.17 2.33 -10.29
CA VAL A 119 -15.46 0.91 -10.08
C VAL A 119 -15.47 0.14 -11.40
N GLU A 120 -16.18 0.62 -12.42
CA GLU A 120 -16.23 -0.05 -13.73
C GLU A 120 -14.86 -0.16 -14.39
N LEU A 121 -14.07 0.94 -14.43
CA LEU A 121 -12.72 0.89 -14.99
C LEU A 121 -11.83 -0.09 -14.21
N THR A 122 -11.98 -0.14 -12.88
CA THR A 122 -11.19 -1.06 -12.06
C THR A 122 -11.52 -2.51 -12.40
N LEU A 123 -12.80 -2.83 -12.53
CA LEU A 123 -13.25 -4.19 -12.86
C LEU A 123 -12.91 -4.59 -14.30
N GLU A 124 -12.97 -3.65 -15.25
CA GLU A 124 -12.48 -3.83 -16.61
C GLU A 124 -11.01 -4.25 -16.60
N GLN A 125 -10.16 -3.55 -15.84
CA GLN A 125 -8.74 -3.91 -15.74
C GLN A 125 -8.52 -5.27 -15.05
N VAL A 126 -9.31 -5.61 -14.02
CA VAL A 126 -9.24 -6.93 -13.37
C VAL A 126 -9.55 -8.03 -14.39
N SER A 127 -10.59 -7.84 -15.19
CA SER A 127 -11.00 -8.78 -16.24
C SER A 127 -9.98 -8.88 -17.38
N ASP A 128 -9.56 -7.75 -17.96
CA ASP A 128 -8.66 -7.68 -19.12
C ASP A 128 -7.29 -8.32 -18.84
N MET A 129 -6.79 -8.15 -17.61
CA MET A 129 -5.52 -8.74 -17.20
C MET A 129 -5.65 -10.17 -16.71
N ASN A 130 -6.88 -10.66 -16.48
CA ASN A 130 -7.17 -11.85 -15.69
C ASN A 130 -6.37 -11.83 -14.38
N ALA A 131 -6.58 -10.77 -13.59
CA ALA A 131 -5.76 -10.45 -12.42
C ALA A 131 -6.08 -11.35 -11.23
N ASP A 132 -5.03 -11.84 -10.57
CA ASP A 132 -5.15 -12.64 -9.34
C ASP A 132 -5.45 -11.77 -8.12
N TRP A 133 -5.09 -10.49 -8.18
CA TRP A 133 -5.20 -9.54 -7.07
C TRP A 133 -5.76 -8.19 -7.52
N LEU A 134 -6.78 -7.73 -6.80
CA LEU A 134 -7.16 -6.33 -6.72
C LEU A 134 -6.63 -5.76 -5.40
N VAL A 135 -5.80 -4.71 -5.47
CA VAL A 135 -5.25 -4.04 -4.29
C VAL A 135 -5.79 -2.62 -4.20
N VAL A 136 -6.59 -2.32 -3.18
CA VAL A 136 -7.03 -0.96 -2.88
C VAL A 136 -6.12 -0.38 -1.81
N SER A 137 -5.41 0.70 -2.15
CA SER A 137 -4.40 1.25 -1.26
C SER A 137 -4.39 2.77 -1.26
N GLY A 138 -4.35 3.34 -0.06
CA GLY A 138 -4.38 4.78 0.18
C GLY A 138 -5.69 5.27 0.82
N MET A 139 -5.80 6.59 0.92
CA MET A 139 -6.93 7.28 1.53
C MET A 139 -8.22 7.06 0.72
N HIS A 140 -9.34 6.90 1.41
CA HIS A 140 -10.67 6.81 0.81
C HIS A 140 -11.30 8.20 0.74
N PRO A 141 -11.64 8.70 -0.47
CA PRO A 141 -12.45 9.91 -0.64
C PRO A 141 -13.80 9.79 0.05
N LYS A 142 -14.38 10.94 0.39
CA LYS A 142 -15.78 11.03 0.82
C LYS A 142 -16.71 11.14 -0.39
N MET A 143 -17.97 10.75 -0.24
CA MET A 143 -19.00 11.02 -1.23
C MET A 143 -19.59 12.42 -1.04
N THR A 144 -19.88 13.13 -2.14
CA THR A 144 -20.39 14.51 -2.09
C THR A 144 -21.78 14.63 -1.47
N ASP A 145 -22.61 13.60 -1.63
CA ASP A 145 -24.02 13.57 -1.21
C ASP A 145 -24.18 13.15 0.27
N THR A 146 -23.40 12.17 0.73
CA THR A 146 -23.50 11.62 2.08
C THR A 146 -22.43 12.14 3.04
N GLY A 147 -21.29 12.61 2.53
CA GLY A 147 -20.12 12.96 3.33
C GLY A 147 -19.41 11.76 3.97
N LEU A 148 -19.86 10.53 3.69
CA LEU A 148 -19.26 9.29 4.16
C LEU A 148 -18.13 8.84 3.21
N PRO A 149 -17.15 8.04 3.67
CA PRO A 149 -16.16 7.44 2.79
C PRO A 149 -16.80 6.59 1.67
N ILE A 150 -16.08 6.44 0.55
CA ILE A 150 -16.47 5.53 -0.54
C ILE A 150 -16.78 4.11 -0.02
N ASP A 151 -17.82 3.50 -0.59
CA ASP A 151 -18.20 2.11 -0.32
C ASP A 151 -17.51 1.18 -1.34
N LEU A 152 -16.74 0.21 -0.84
CA LEU A 152 -16.00 -0.78 -1.63
C LEU A 152 -16.77 -2.09 -1.83
N THR A 153 -17.97 -2.23 -1.26
CA THR A 153 -18.75 -3.49 -1.26
C THR A 153 -18.99 -4.01 -2.67
N GLU A 154 -19.46 -3.15 -3.58
CA GLU A 154 -19.71 -3.54 -4.98
C GLU A 154 -18.41 -3.97 -5.68
N LEU A 155 -17.36 -3.15 -5.57
CA LEU A 155 -16.07 -3.39 -6.19
C LEU A 155 -15.48 -4.73 -5.72
N PHE A 156 -15.44 -4.97 -4.41
CA PHE A 156 -14.89 -6.19 -3.84
C PHE A 156 -15.71 -7.42 -4.18
N THR A 157 -17.04 -7.33 -4.15
CA THR A 157 -17.91 -8.43 -4.54
C THR A 157 -17.67 -8.83 -5.99
N ARG A 158 -17.67 -7.86 -6.91
CA ARG A 158 -17.49 -8.12 -8.34
C ARG A 158 -16.07 -8.59 -8.67
N ALA A 159 -15.04 -8.02 -8.04
CA ALA A 159 -13.66 -8.47 -8.23
C ALA A 159 -13.46 -9.94 -7.79
N ARG A 160 -14.05 -10.33 -6.66
CA ARG A 160 -14.03 -11.73 -6.20
C ARG A 160 -14.78 -12.67 -7.14
N ASN A 161 -15.91 -12.24 -7.70
CA ASN A 161 -16.64 -13.02 -8.70
C ASN A 161 -15.84 -13.19 -10.01
N LEU A 162 -14.92 -12.28 -10.31
CA LEU A 162 -13.94 -12.41 -11.40
C LEU A 162 -12.73 -13.29 -11.02
N GLY A 163 -12.70 -13.84 -9.82
CA GLY A 163 -11.63 -14.72 -9.35
C GLY A 163 -10.45 -14.02 -8.69
N ALA A 164 -10.50 -12.70 -8.46
CA ALA A 164 -9.40 -11.97 -7.84
C ALA A 164 -9.49 -12.00 -6.30
N ARG A 165 -8.35 -12.15 -5.63
CA ARG A 165 -8.19 -11.82 -4.20
C ARG A 165 -8.19 -10.31 -4.00
N VAL A 166 -8.66 -9.86 -2.84
CA VAL A 166 -8.68 -8.44 -2.45
C VAL A 166 -7.60 -8.15 -1.41
N GLY A 167 -6.67 -7.27 -1.74
CA GLY A 167 -5.71 -6.67 -0.81
C GLY A 167 -6.10 -5.25 -0.40
N LEU A 168 -5.93 -4.90 0.86
CA LEU A 168 -6.25 -3.57 1.39
C LEU A 168 -5.08 -2.98 2.21
N ASP A 169 -4.66 -1.77 1.85
CA ASP A 169 -3.72 -0.95 2.62
C ASP A 169 -4.27 0.48 2.75
N THR A 170 -5.12 0.64 3.76
CA THR A 170 -5.68 1.93 4.18
C THR A 170 -5.41 2.12 5.67
N SER A 171 -5.89 3.20 6.27
CA SER A 171 -5.62 3.55 7.67
C SER A 171 -6.92 3.95 8.38
N GLY A 172 -6.87 4.01 9.71
CA GLY A 172 -7.96 4.61 10.50
C GLY A 172 -9.28 3.84 10.45
N PRO A 173 -10.43 4.55 10.52
CA PRO A 173 -11.77 3.92 10.55
C PRO A 173 -12.04 3.00 9.36
N GLU A 174 -11.53 3.35 8.18
CA GLU A 174 -11.72 2.56 6.95
C GLU A 174 -11.02 1.22 7.07
N LEU A 175 -9.79 1.17 7.60
CA LEU A 175 -9.08 -0.08 7.84
C LEU A 175 -9.86 -0.95 8.82
N LYS A 176 -10.37 -0.35 9.90
CA LYS A 176 -11.17 -1.05 10.91
C LYS A 176 -12.45 -1.66 10.37
N HIS A 177 -13.15 -0.93 9.50
CA HIS A 177 -14.37 -1.41 8.87
C HIS A 177 -14.08 -2.55 7.89
N TRP A 178 -13.17 -2.34 6.95
CA TRP A 178 -12.94 -3.30 5.86
C TRP A 178 -12.17 -4.55 6.29
N ALA A 179 -11.26 -4.46 7.28
CA ALA A 179 -10.56 -5.62 7.82
C ALA A 179 -11.49 -6.68 8.43
N ARG A 180 -12.70 -6.30 8.86
CA ARG A 180 -13.72 -7.19 9.45
C ARG A 180 -14.93 -7.44 8.54
N SER A 181 -14.87 -6.94 7.31
CA SER A 181 -16.00 -7.02 6.38
C SER A 181 -16.19 -8.39 5.73
N GLY A 182 -15.18 -9.27 5.82
CA GLY A 182 -15.15 -10.55 5.10
C GLY A 182 -14.86 -10.44 3.60
N PHE A 183 -14.57 -9.23 3.09
CA PHE A 183 -14.21 -9.01 1.70
C PHE A 183 -12.71 -9.05 1.43
N ALA A 184 -11.88 -8.55 2.35
CA ALA A 184 -10.44 -8.50 2.18
C ALA A 184 -9.80 -9.87 2.44
N ASN A 185 -8.96 -10.32 1.52
CA ASN A 185 -8.08 -11.48 1.71
C ASN A 185 -6.80 -11.08 2.44
N LEU A 186 -6.23 -9.92 2.09
CA LEU A 186 -4.99 -9.42 2.69
C LEU A 186 -5.19 -8.01 3.25
N ILE A 187 -4.66 -7.77 4.44
CA ILE A 187 -4.41 -6.42 4.95
C ILE A 187 -2.94 -6.23 5.28
N LYS A 188 -2.45 -4.98 5.19
CA LYS A 188 -1.09 -4.62 5.61
C LYS A 188 -1.07 -3.53 6.69
N PRO A 189 -1.44 -3.82 7.95
CA PRO A 189 -1.29 -2.84 9.02
C PRO A 189 0.19 -2.71 9.44
N ASN A 190 0.56 -1.55 9.97
CA ASN A 190 1.69 -1.47 10.91
C ASN A 190 1.25 -1.88 12.33
N ALA A 191 2.19 -1.97 13.27
CA ALA A 191 1.90 -2.40 14.64
C ALA A 191 0.84 -1.52 15.35
N ASP A 192 0.92 -0.19 15.20
CA ASP A 192 -0.07 0.75 15.79
C ASP A 192 -1.46 0.61 15.14
N GLU A 193 -1.51 0.43 13.82
CA GLU A 193 -2.76 0.16 13.10
C GLU A 193 -3.37 -1.16 13.56
N LEU A 194 -2.57 -2.20 13.75
CA LEU A 194 -3.03 -3.49 14.27
C LEU A 194 -3.54 -3.36 15.72
N ALA A 195 -2.80 -2.67 16.59
CA ALA A 195 -3.24 -2.37 17.96
C ALA A 195 -4.60 -1.66 17.96
N SER A 196 -4.77 -0.70 17.06
CA SER A 196 -6.01 0.06 16.88
C SER A 196 -7.16 -0.80 16.33
N LEU A 197 -6.84 -1.76 15.45
CA LEU A 197 -7.80 -2.73 14.95
C LEU A 197 -8.35 -3.58 16.08
N VAL A 198 -7.50 -4.16 16.92
CA VAL A 198 -7.92 -5.07 18.01
C VAL A 198 -8.28 -4.34 19.32
N GLY A 199 -8.05 -3.03 19.39
CA GLY A 199 -8.46 -2.19 20.51
C GLY A 199 -7.61 -2.36 21.77
N ARG A 200 -6.38 -2.86 21.66
CA ARG A 200 -5.44 -3.06 22.76
C ARG A 200 -3.99 -2.80 22.32
N PRO A 201 -3.10 -2.35 23.23
CA PRO A 201 -1.69 -2.19 22.90
C PRO A 201 -1.02 -3.55 22.63
N LEU A 202 0.05 -3.54 21.84
CA LEU A 202 0.85 -4.72 21.54
C LEU A 202 2.28 -4.47 22.04
N THR A 203 2.76 -5.35 22.91
CA THR A 203 4.08 -5.25 23.56
C THR A 203 5.06 -6.30 23.09
N THR A 204 4.54 -7.44 22.61
CA THR A 204 5.34 -8.58 22.16
C THR A 204 4.99 -8.99 20.73
N LEU A 205 5.86 -9.79 20.12
CA LEU A 205 5.54 -10.49 18.87
C LEU A 205 4.30 -11.40 19.04
N GLY A 206 4.16 -12.06 20.20
CA GLY A 206 2.99 -12.86 20.54
C GLY A 206 1.69 -12.06 20.51
N ASP A 207 1.68 -10.85 21.07
CA ASP A 207 0.51 -9.95 21.01
C ASP A 207 0.11 -9.64 19.57
N ALA A 208 1.09 -9.37 18.70
CA ALA A 208 0.85 -9.11 17.28
C ALA A 208 0.33 -10.35 16.54
N ILE A 209 0.84 -11.54 16.87
CA ILE A 209 0.37 -12.82 16.30
C ILE A 209 -1.07 -13.10 16.71
N GLU A 210 -1.39 -12.94 18.00
CA GLU A 210 -2.76 -13.11 18.52
C GLU A 210 -3.72 -12.13 17.85
N ALA A 211 -3.35 -10.85 17.77
CA ALA A 211 -4.13 -9.83 17.10
C ALA A 211 -4.39 -10.14 15.61
N GLY A 212 -3.37 -10.65 14.90
CA GLY A 212 -3.54 -11.10 13.53
C GLY A 212 -4.47 -12.31 13.42
N ARG A 213 -4.33 -13.31 14.30
CA ARG A 213 -5.20 -14.50 14.33
C ARG A 213 -6.67 -14.15 14.60
N GLU A 214 -6.95 -13.15 15.41
CA GLU A 214 -8.32 -12.64 15.58
C GLU A 214 -8.93 -12.18 14.25
N LEU A 215 -8.16 -11.46 13.43
CA LEU A 215 -8.63 -10.99 12.13
C LEU A 215 -8.78 -12.15 11.13
N ILE A 216 -7.86 -13.11 11.15
CA ILE A 216 -7.95 -14.35 10.36
C ILE A 216 -9.24 -15.12 10.70
N SER A 217 -9.58 -15.24 11.99
CA SER A 217 -10.83 -15.88 12.43
C SER A 217 -12.09 -15.17 11.91
N GLY A 218 -11.97 -13.88 11.56
CA GLY A 218 -13.02 -13.07 10.95
C GLY A 218 -13.14 -13.19 9.42
N GLY A 219 -12.36 -14.09 8.79
CA GLY A 219 -12.42 -14.38 7.35
C GLY A 219 -11.31 -13.73 6.51
N LEU A 220 -10.33 -13.09 7.14
CA LEU A 220 -9.11 -12.63 6.48
C LEU A 220 -8.21 -13.84 6.16
N GLU A 221 -7.56 -13.85 4.99
CA GLU A 221 -6.61 -14.92 4.60
C GLU A 221 -5.19 -14.62 5.12
N ILE A 222 -4.79 -13.35 5.11
CA ILE A 222 -3.42 -12.91 5.40
C ILE A 222 -3.43 -11.58 6.18
N ALA A 223 -2.88 -11.59 7.39
CA ALA A 223 -2.49 -10.37 8.09
C ALA A 223 -0.98 -10.16 7.89
N LEU A 224 -0.61 -9.16 7.08
CA LEU A 224 0.77 -8.84 6.75
C LEU A 224 1.24 -7.63 7.59
N VAL A 225 1.79 -7.89 8.77
CA VAL A 225 2.02 -6.87 9.79
C VAL A 225 3.47 -6.39 9.75
N SER A 226 3.66 -5.09 9.53
CA SER A 226 4.99 -4.45 9.66
C SER A 226 5.25 -3.99 11.09
N LEU A 227 6.43 -4.31 11.63
CA LEU A 227 6.83 -4.10 13.03
C LEU A 227 8.04 -3.15 13.15
N GLY A 228 8.26 -2.30 12.13
CA GLY A 228 9.36 -1.33 12.15
C GLY A 228 10.74 -2.01 12.25
N PRO A 229 11.60 -1.65 13.24
CA PRO A 229 12.90 -2.27 13.43
C PRO A 229 12.86 -3.78 13.69
N ASP A 230 11.76 -4.30 14.24
CA ASP A 230 11.57 -5.74 14.50
C ASP A 230 11.23 -6.55 13.23
N GLY A 231 11.18 -5.89 12.07
CA GLY A 231 10.88 -6.53 10.78
C GLY A 231 9.39 -6.61 10.51
N ALA A 232 8.90 -7.78 10.13
CA ALA A 232 7.51 -8.00 9.78
C ALA A 232 7.08 -9.46 9.97
N VAL A 233 5.81 -9.67 10.28
CA VAL A 233 5.20 -11.00 10.43
C VAL A 233 4.05 -11.17 9.43
N ALA A 234 4.01 -12.31 8.76
CA ALA A 234 2.86 -12.76 7.97
C ALA A 234 2.13 -13.85 8.74
N ILE A 235 0.83 -13.67 8.93
CA ILE A 235 -0.03 -14.56 9.71
C ILE A 235 -1.15 -15.05 8.80
N THR A 236 -1.31 -16.36 8.71
CA THR A 236 -2.43 -17.04 8.04
C THR A 236 -3.15 -17.97 9.02
N ALA A 237 -4.11 -18.77 8.54
CA ALA A 237 -4.74 -19.80 9.37
C ALA A 237 -3.76 -20.90 9.78
N ASP A 238 -2.81 -21.23 8.91
CA ASP A 238 -1.95 -22.41 9.04
C ASP A 238 -0.51 -22.04 9.45
N ASP A 239 -0.05 -20.83 9.13
CA ASP A 239 1.36 -20.43 9.27
C ASP A 239 1.54 -19.07 9.94
N VAL A 240 2.67 -18.94 10.63
CA VAL A 240 3.23 -17.67 11.08
C VAL A 240 4.68 -17.60 10.62
N VAL A 241 5.00 -16.59 9.83
CA VAL A 241 6.36 -16.35 9.35
C VAL A 241 6.83 -15.00 9.85
N TRP A 242 7.99 -14.95 10.49
CA TRP A 242 8.65 -13.71 10.91
C TRP A 242 9.93 -13.49 10.12
N ALA A 243 10.11 -12.31 9.56
CA ALA A 243 11.32 -11.94 8.82
C ALA A 243 11.74 -10.50 9.11
N SER A 244 13.03 -10.24 8.98
CA SER A 244 13.59 -8.90 9.13
C SER A 244 14.66 -8.65 8.07
N ALA A 245 14.79 -7.42 7.62
CA ALA A 245 15.91 -6.97 6.80
C ALA A 245 16.47 -5.68 7.41
N VAL A 246 17.80 -5.57 7.45
CA VAL A 246 18.47 -4.37 7.99
C VAL A 246 18.63 -3.36 6.87
N ALA A 247 18.01 -2.19 7.00
CA ALA A 247 18.18 -1.10 6.06
C ALA A 247 19.64 -0.58 6.12
N PRO A 248 20.31 -0.38 4.96
CA PRO A 248 21.65 0.22 4.93
C PRO A 248 21.78 1.58 5.62
N SER A 249 20.72 2.41 5.54
CA SER A 249 20.62 3.70 6.21
C SER A 249 19.17 4.13 6.30
N ILE A 250 18.78 4.89 7.33
CA ILE A 250 17.42 5.45 7.44
C ILE A 250 17.42 6.85 6.83
N VAL A 251 16.80 7.00 5.66
CA VAL A 251 16.71 8.28 4.92
C VAL A 251 15.27 8.78 4.91
N ASN A 252 14.32 7.95 4.49
CA ASN A 252 12.90 8.30 4.42
C ASN A 252 12.05 7.04 4.61
N THR A 253 11.18 7.02 5.62
CA THR A 253 10.29 5.88 5.88
C THR A 253 9.04 5.88 5.01
N THR A 254 8.77 6.98 4.30
CA THR A 254 7.61 7.11 3.39
C THR A 254 7.76 6.15 2.21
N GLY A 255 6.69 5.41 1.89
CA GLY A 255 6.69 4.43 0.79
C GLY A 255 7.30 3.07 1.14
N ALA A 256 7.91 2.91 2.33
CA ALA A 256 8.42 1.61 2.77
C ALA A 256 7.32 0.55 2.87
N GLY A 257 6.13 0.94 3.37
CA GLY A 257 4.96 0.06 3.39
C GLY A 257 4.47 -0.34 1.99
N ASP A 258 4.52 0.59 1.02
CA ASP A 258 4.10 0.35 -0.35
C ASP A 258 5.06 -0.65 -1.04
N ALA A 259 6.38 -0.43 -0.87
CA ALA A 259 7.43 -1.31 -1.37
C ALA A 259 7.37 -2.70 -0.73
N PHE A 260 7.09 -2.76 0.56
CA PHE A 260 6.91 -4.00 1.30
C PHE A 260 5.70 -4.79 0.77
N LEU A 261 4.54 -4.15 0.58
CA LEU A 261 3.37 -4.79 -0.03
C LEU A 261 3.67 -5.29 -1.45
N ALA A 262 4.35 -4.48 -2.26
CA ALA A 262 4.77 -4.88 -3.60
C ALA A 262 5.71 -6.09 -3.58
N GLY A 263 6.64 -6.15 -2.61
CA GLY A 263 7.56 -7.28 -2.46
C GLY A 263 6.82 -8.58 -2.16
N PHE A 264 5.84 -8.52 -1.25
CA PHE A 264 4.96 -9.65 -0.96
C PHE A 264 4.20 -10.10 -2.22
N LEU A 265 3.49 -9.16 -2.86
CA LEU A 265 2.70 -9.42 -4.05
C LEU A 265 3.54 -10.02 -5.18
N SER A 266 4.77 -9.53 -5.38
CA SER A 266 5.66 -9.95 -6.46
C SER A 266 6.00 -11.45 -6.46
N GLN A 267 5.93 -12.10 -5.30
CA GLN A 267 6.22 -13.53 -5.14
C GLN A 267 4.94 -14.36 -5.25
N VAL A 268 3.84 -13.88 -4.66
CA VAL A 268 2.57 -14.61 -4.71
C VAL A 268 1.90 -14.58 -6.08
N ILE A 269 2.34 -13.71 -6.99
CA ILE A 269 1.95 -13.73 -8.40
C ILE A 269 3.04 -14.32 -9.33
N SER A 270 4.11 -14.95 -8.80
CA SER A 270 5.16 -15.52 -9.67
C SER A 270 4.62 -16.70 -10.50
N PRO A 271 5.04 -16.88 -11.77
CA PRO A 271 4.63 -18.02 -12.58
C PRO A 271 4.93 -19.38 -11.93
N GLU A 272 6.02 -19.50 -11.14
CA GLU A 272 6.33 -20.74 -10.41
C GLU A 272 5.26 -21.08 -9.36
N ALA A 273 4.66 -20.08 -8.72
CA ALA A 273 3.56 -20.25 -7.76
C ALA A 273 2.24 -20.68 -8.41
N SER A 274 2.04 -20.41 -9.71
CA SER A 274 0.81 -20.73 -10.45
C SER A 274 0.79 -22.06 -11.18
N THR A 275 1.75 -22.96 -10.94
CA THR A 275 1.83 -24.25 -11.67
C THR A 275 0.69 -25.24 -11.38
N LYS A 276 -0.31 -24.89 -10.55
CA LYS A 276 -1.49 -25.74 -10.30
C LYS A 276 -2.87 -25.08 -10.49
N ALA A 277 -2.97 -23.78 -10.76
CA ALA A 277 -4.22 -23.03 -10.54
C ALA A 277 -5.13 -22.83 -11.78
N ASN A 278 -4.68 -23.11 -13.01
CA ASN A 278 -5.42 -22.64 -14.20
C ASN A 278 -6.38 -23.66 -14.86
N GLU A 279 -6.68 -24.80 -14.22
CA GLU A 279 -7.60 -25.80 -14.81
C GLU A 279 -8.94 -25.96 -14.06
N GLN A 280 -9.10 -25.42 -12.84
CA GLN A 280 -10.30 -25.67 -12.00
C GLN A 280 -10.92 -24.44 -11.31
N GLY A 281 -10.48 -23.21 -11.63
CA GLY A 281 -11.03 -22.00 -11.00
C GLY A 281 -10.67 -21.84 -9.53
N THR A 282 -9.62 -22.51 -9.07
CA THR A 282 -9.05 -22.38 -7.73
C THR A 282 -7.86 -21.44 -7.74
N LEU A 283 -7.80 -20.55 -6.76
CA LEU A 283 -6.72 -19.59 -6.59
C LEU A 283 -5.36 -20.29 -6.30
N PRO A 284 -4.21 -19.74 -6.73
CA PRO A 284 -2.90 -20.30 -6.41
C PRO A 284 -2.63 -20.36 -4.89
N GLU A 285 -1.90 -21.41 -4.48
CA GLU A 285 -1.32 -21.53 -3.15
C GLU A 285 -0.17 -20.50 -3.00
N LEU A 286 -0.06 -19.89 -1.82
CA LEU A 286 0.82 -18.74 -1.61
C LEU A 286 2.08 -19.17 -0.85
N ASP A 287 3.25 -18.94 -1.44
CA ASP A 287 4.53 -19.08 -0.71
C ASP A 287 4.76 -17.86 0.19
N ILE A 288 4.13 -17.88 1.37
CA ILE A 288 4.20 -16.79 2.36
C ILE A 288 5.64 -16.54 2.82
N ARG A 289 6.49 -17.58 2.86
CA ARG A 289 7.87 -17.47 3.34
C ARG A 289 8.74 -16.67 2.38
N THR A 290 8.70 -17.01 1.09
CA THR A 290 9.43 -16.27 0.06
C THR A 290 8.84 -14.87 -0.14
N ALA A 291 7.51 -14.75 -0.06
CA ALA A 291 6.83 -13.46 -0.17
C ALA A 291 7.23 -12.51 0.97
N LEU A 292 7.25 -12.95 2.22
CA LEU A 292 7.59 -12.10 3.37
C LEU A 292 9.06 -11.67 3.36
N THR A 293 9.99 -12.57 2.98
CA THR A 293 11.41 -12.20 2.87
C THR A 293 11.64 -11.14 1.80
N THR A 294 11.00 -11.28 0.63
CA THR A 294 11.05 -10.25 -0.42
C THR A 294 10.42 -8.93 0.05
N ALA A 295 9.27 -9.01 0.73
CA ALA A 295 8.61 -7.84 1.32
C ALA A 295 9.54 -7.08 2.28
N ALA A 296 10.12 -7.78 3.26
CA ALA A 296 11.03 -7.20 4.24
C ALA A 296 12.25 -6.56 3.58
N SER A 297 12.84 -7.22 2.57
CA SER A 297 13.96 -6.70 1.79
C SER A 297 13.60 -5.39 1.08
N TRP A 298 12.48 -5.34 0.35
CA TRP A 298 12.08 -4.16 -0.41
C TRP A 298 11.63 -3.01 0.48
N GLY A 299 10.95 -3.30 1.60
CA GLY A 299 10.63 -2.31 2.61
C GLY A 299 11.89 -1.65 3.20
N ALA A 300 12.89 -2.46 3.58
CA ALA A 300 14.16 -1.95 4.11
C ALA A 300 14.98 -1.18 3.06
N LEU A 301 14.93 -1.58 1.78
CA LEU A 301 15.52 -0.82 0.68
C LEU A 301 14.87 0.56 0.56
N ALA A 302 13.54 0.63 0.53
CA ALA A 302 12.80 1.88 0.39
C ALA A 302 13.13 2.88 1.50
N VAL A 303 13.31 2.40 2.74
CA VAL A 303 13.74 3.24 3.88
C VAL A 303 15.08 3.97 3.62
N SER A 304 15.94 3.39 2.77
CA SER A 304 17.26 3.94 2.41
C SER A 304 17.23 4.91 1.22
N LEU A 305 16.06 5.20 0.65
CA LEU A 305 15.91 6.08 -0.50
C LEU A 305 15.36 7.45 -0.09
N PRO A 306 15.71 8.54 -0.82
CA PRO A 306 15.20 9.87 -0.51
C PRO A 306 13.73 10.06 -0.93
N THR A 307 13.25 9.28 -1.90
CA THR A 307 11.89 9.35 -2.44
C THR A 307 11.18 8.01 -2.26
N THR A 308 9.87 8.00 -2.49
CA THR A 308 9.04 6.78 -2.50
C THR A 308 9.30 5.89 -3.72
N LEU A 309 10.18 6.30 -4.64
CA LEU A 309 10.45 5.59 -5.89
C LEU A 309 11.69 4.71 -5.77
N ILE A 310 11.50 3.41 -5.99
CA ILE A 310 12.60 2.47 -6.18
C ILE A 310 12.99 2.50 -7.67
N ASN A 311 14.28 2.65 -7.95
CA ASN A 311 14.82 2.64 -9.32
C ASN A 311 15.53 1.34 -9.69
N SER A 312 16.04 0.60 -8.70
CA SER A 312 16.67 -0.72 -8.85
C SER A 312 16.63 -1.48 -7.53
N PHE A 313 16.63 -2.81 -7.59
CA PHE A 313 16.75 -3.71 -6.44
C PHE A 313 18.19 -4.17 -6.17
N ASP A 314 19.21 -3.69 -6.90
CA ASP A 314 20.60 -4.16 -6.78
C ASP A 314 21.19 -3.99 -5.36
N ARG A 315 20.66 -3.03 -4.60
CA ARG A 315 21.06 -2.76 -3.21
C ARG A 315 20.03 -3.21 -2.19
N ALA A 316 19.07 -4.05 -2.60
CA ALA A 316 18.08 -4.59 -1.69
C ALA A 316 18.79 -5.46 -0.61
N PRO A 317 18.60 -5.17 0.69
CA PRO A 317 19.24 -5.94 1.74
C PRO A 317 18.69 -7.37 1.76
N VAL A 318 19.54 -8.34 2.11
CA VAL A 318 19.10 -9.72 2.28
C VAL A 318 18.23 -9.81 3.53
N ALA A 319 16.97 -10.23 3.36
CA ALA A 319 16.08 -10.51 4.47
C ALA A 319 16.44 -11.84 5.12
N GLN A 320 16.28 -11.91 6.44
CA GLN A 320 16.50 -13.11 7.24
C GLN A 320 15.16 -13.57 7.80
N LEU A 321 14.87 -14.85 7.64
CA LEU A 321 13.83 -15.51 8.41
C LEU A 321 14.28 -15.61 9.87
N ARG A 322 13.34 -15.35 10.77
CA ARG A 322 13.53 -15.47 12.20
C ARG A 322 12.74 -16.67 12.71
N GLU A 323 13.25 -17.29 13.77
CA GLU A 323 12.46 -18.22 14.55
C GLU A 323 11.40 -17.42 15.31
N VAL A 324 10.15 -17.89 15.31
CA VAL A 324 9.04 -17.19 15.96
C VAL A 324 9.18 -17.33 17.47
N ASP A 325 9.54 -16.23 18.13
CA ASP A 325 9.57 -16.10 19.58
C ASP A 325 8.43 -15.18 20.03
N GLU A 326 7.32 -15.76 20.49
CA GLU A 326 6.16 -14.99 20.95
C GLU A 326 6.48 -14.10 22.15
N SER A 327 7.55 -14.37 22.90
CA SER A 327 7.99 -13.57 24.05
C SER A 327 8.87 -12.37 23.66
N HIS A 328 9.27 -12.26 22.39
CA HIS A 328 10.09 -11.15 21.88
C HIS A 328 9.38 -9.81 22.13
N LEU A 329 10.01 -8.92 22.91
CA LEU A 329 9.52 -7.57 23.15
C LEU A 329 9.70 -6.73 21.90
N LEU A 330 8.62 -6.09 21.44
CA LEU A 330 8.71 -5.11 20.35
C LEU A 330 9.57 -3.93 20.78
N SER A 331 10.39 -3.44 19.86
CA SER A 331 11.27 -2.29 20.05
C SER A 331 10.47 -1.03 20.42
N GLU A 332 9.23 -0.93 19.96
CA GLU A 332 8.25 0.08 20.34
C GLU A 332 6.93 -0.59 20.71
N THR A 333 6.36 -0.23 21.87
CA THR A 333 4.99 -0.64 22.21
C THR A 333 4.02 0.01 21.24
N ALA A 334 3.28 -0.83 20.52
CA ALA A 334 2.23 -0.37 19.65
C ALA A 334 1.03 0.10 20.47
N ILE A 335 0.52 1.29 20.17
CA ILE A 335 -0.58 1.90 20.90
C ILE A 335 -1.79 2.11 20.00
N VAL A 336 -2.97 2.10 20.61
CA VAL A 336 -4.22 2.41 19.92
C VAL A 336 -4.22 3.89 19.50
N ARG A 337 -4.37 4.15 18.20
CA ARG A 337 -4.49 5.48 17.59
C ARG A 337 -5.86 5.59 16.90
N TYR A 338 -6.57 6.69 17.15
CA TYR A 338 -7.86 7.01 16.52
C TYR A 338 -7.73 8.21 15.59
#